data_AF-A0A098EAR6-F1
#
_entry.id   AF-A0A098EAR6-F1
#
_cell.length_a   1.000
_cell.length_b   1.000
_cell.length_c   1.000
_cell.angle_alpha   90.00
_cell.angle_beta   90.00
_cell.angle_gamma   90.00
#
_symmetry.space_group_name_H-M   'P 1'
#
loop_
_entity.id
_entity.type
_entity.pdbx_description
1 polymer ?
#
loop_
_entity_poly.entity_id
_entity_poly.type
_entity_poly.pdbx_seq_one_letter_code
_entity_poly.pdbx_strand_id
1 'polypeptide(L)'
;MLKKLLITADGGGSNSSRSRLWKSELQKLSDEIGLEIYICHFPPATSKWNKIEHRLFSYISKNWRGKPLISYEVVVNLIASTNTEKGLQVKCELDTNKYQIGIRVTDNEFKKINFVKDEFHGEWNYKIIPN
;
A
#
# COMPACT_ATOMS: atom_id res chain seq x y z
N MET A 1 14.08 -1.91 22.05
CA MET A 1 12.94 -2.65 21.49
C MET A 1 13.00 -2.48 19.98
N LEU A 2 13.16 -3.55 19.21
CA LEU A 2 13.03 -3.48 17.74
C LEU A 2 11.60 -3.05 17.41
N LYS A 3 11.45 -1.93 16.70
CA LYS A 3 10.14 -1.50 16.20
C LYS A 3 9.79 -2.41 15.01
N LYS A 4 8.51 -2.76 14.89
CA LYS A 4 7.99 -3.58 13.79
C LYS A 4 6.93 -2.75 13.06
N LEU A 5 6.86 -2.89 11.74
CA LEU A 5 5.84 -2.26 10.92
C LEU A 5 4.82 -3.31 10.48
N LEU A 6 3.54 -3.10 10.78
CA LEU A 6 2.46 -3.93 10.23
C LEU A 6 1.80 -3.20 9.06
N ILE A 7 1.75 -3.86 7.91
CA ILE A 7 1.03 -3.40 6.72
C ILE A 7 -0.14 -4.35 6.46
N THR A 8 -1.35 -3.82 6.48
CA THR A 8 -2.53 -4.52 5.98
C THR A 8 -2.73 -4.13 4.51
N ALA A 9 -2.53 -5.09 3.60
CA ALA A 9 -2.61 -4.86 2.17
C ALA A 9 -3.81 -5.60 1.57
N ASP A 10 -4.42 -5.04 0.53
CA ASP A 10 -5.18 -5.86 -0.41
C ASP A 10 -4.24 -6.82 -1.16
N GLY A 11 -4.79 -7.67 -2.01
CA GLY A 11 -4.04 -8.73 -2.71
C GLY A 11 -4.00 -8.56 -4.23
N GLY A 12 -4.40 -7.40 -4.76
CA GLY A 12 -4.63 -7.17 -6.18
C GLY A 12 -3.47 -6.46 -6.89
N GLY A 13 -3.25 -6.76 -8.18
CA GLY A 13 -2.30 -5.99 -9.00
C GLY A 13 -0.87 -5.97 -8.44
N SER A 14 -0.32 -4.77 -8.24
CA SER A 14 1.10 -4.53 -7.93
C SER A 14 1.51 -5.03 -6.54
N ASN A 15 0.62 -4.99 -5.55
CA ASN A 15 0.91 -5.43 -4.19
C ASN A 15 0.40 -6.85 -3.88
N SER A 16 0.09 -7.65 -4.90
CA SER A 16 -0.34 -9.03 -4.71
C SER A 16 0.66 -9.83 -3.87
N SER A 17 0.17 -10.73 -3.01
CA SER A 17 1.01 -11.66 -2.25
C SER A 17 1.86 -12.58 -3.14
N ARG A 18 1.56 -12.68 -4.44
CA ARG A 18 2.36 -13.43 -5.42
C ARG A 18 3.38 -12.57 -6.16
N SER A 19 3.29 -11.24 -6.06
CA SER A 19 4.18 -10.31 -6.75
C SER A 19 5.59 -10.41 -6.17
N ARG A 20 6.57 -10.75 -7.02
CA ARG A 20 7.99 -10.78 -6.66
C ARG A 20 8.54 -9.37 -6.50
N LEU A 21 8.13 -8.45 -7.37
CA LEU A 21 8.52 -7.05 -7.32
C LEU A 21 8.07 -6.41 -6.01
N TRP A 22 6.84 -6.66 -5.58
CA TRP A 22 6.33 -6.19 -4.29
C TRP A 22 7.22 -6.60 -3.12
N LYS A 23 7.58 -7.89 -3.02
CA LYS A 23 8.48 -8.37 -1.97
C LYS A 23 9.89 -7.79 -2.08
N SER A 24 10.39 -7.61 -3.30
CA SER A 24 11.70 -7.01 -3.54
C SER A 24 11.76 -5.56 -3.07
N GLU A 25 10.75 -4.74 -3.40
CA GLU A 25 10.68 -3.36 -2.94
C GLU A 25 10.42 -3.26 -1.43
N LEU A 26 9.64 -4.19 -0.85
CA LEU A 26 9.50 -4.28 0.59
C LEU A 26 10.81 -4.66 1.30
N GLN A 27 11.65 -5.52 0.70
CA GLN A 27 12.98 -5.82 1.23
C GLN A 27 13.84 -4.56 1.26
N LYS A 28 13.89 -3.81 0.16
CA LYS A 28 14.64 -2.54 0.11
C LYS A 28 14.16 -1.56 1.18
N LEU A 29 12.84 -1.40 1.31
CA LEU A 29 12.25 -0.55 2.34
C LEU A 29 12.63 -1.04 3.75
N SER A 30 12.53 -2.34 4.01
CA SER A 30 12.88 -2.98 5.28
C SER A 30 14.35 -2.73 5.65
N ASP A 31 15.25 -2.87 4.69
CA ASP A 31 16.69 -2.60 4.84
C ASP A 31 16.95 -1.11 5.12
N GLU A 32 16.27 -0.22 4.40
CA GLU A 32 16.41 1.24 4.55
C GLU A 32 15.95 1.74 5.93
N ILE A 33 14.80 1.25 6.41
CA ILE A 33 14.23 1.70 7.70
C ILE A 33 14.72 0.88 8.89
N GLY A 34 15.39 -0.26 8.65
CA GLY A 34 15.89 -1.17 9.68
C GLY A 34 14.80 -1.84 10.53
N LEU A 35 13.60 -2.03 9.98
CA LEU A 35 12.44 -2.60 10.69
C LEU A 35 11.96 -3.89 10.02
N GLU A 36 11.57 -4.88 10.82
CA GLU A 36 10.76 -5.99 10.30
C GLU A 36 9.41 -5.46 9.81
N ILE A 37 9.03 -5.84 8.58
CA ILE A 37 7.73 -5.50 8.00
C ILE A 37 6.87 -6.76 7.97
N TYR A 38 5.73 -6.73 8.66
CA TYR A 38 4.71 -7.78 8.63
C TYR A 38 3.64 -7.38 7.61
N ILE A 39 3.34 -8.29 6.68
CA ILE A 39 2.36 -8.07 5.64
C ILE A 39 1.20 -9.03 5.89
N CYS A 40 0.03 -8.46 6.16
CA CYS A 40 -1.23 -9.19 6.28
C CYS A 40 -2.12 -8.83 5.09
N HIS A 41 -2.40 -9.80 4.23
CA HIS A 41 -3.30 -9.60 3.11
C HIS A 41 -4.76 -9.83 3.52
N PHE A 42 -5.65 -8.97 3.02
CA PHE A 42 -7.08 -9.24 3.04
C PHE A 42 -7.41 -10.43 2.14
N PRO A 43 -8.34 -11.33 2.54
CA PRO A 43 -8.82 -12.40 1.67
C PRO A 43 -9.32 -11.89 0.30
N PRO A 44 -9.32 -12.73 -0.75
CA PRO A 44 -9.86 -12.36 -2.05
C PRO A 44 -11.27 -11.78 -1.94
N ALA A 45 -11.55 -10.72 -2.72
CA ALA A 45 -12.82 -9.99 -2.73
C ALA A 45 -13.22 -9.30 -1.41
N THR A 46 -12.27 -9.05 -0.50
CA THR A 46 -12.55 -8.36 0.78
C THR A 46 -11.88 -6.99 0.92
N SER A 47 -11.49 -6.34 -0.19
CA SER A 47 -10.82 -5.02 -0.15
C SER A 47 -11.64 -3.95 0.58
N LYS A 48 -12.98 -4.04 0.56
CA LYS A 48 -13.87 -3.15 1.32
C LYS A 48 -13.68 -3.20 2.82
N TRP A 49 -13.09 -4.25 3.38
CA TRP A 49 -12.75 -4.32 4.80
C TRP A 49 -11.50 -3.53 5.17
N ASN A 50 -10.76 -2.99 4.20
CA ASN A 50 -9.67 -2.09 4.46
C ASN A 50 -10.20 -0.77 5.07
N LYS A 51 -9.65 -0.39 6.22
CA LYS A 51 -10.06 0.84 6.94
C LYS A 51 -9.99 2.09 6.08
N ILE A 52 -9.08 2.15 5.10
CA ILE A 52 -8.93 3.32 4.21
C ILE A 52 -10.19 3.59 3.38
N GLU A 53 -10.91 2.54 2.96
CA GLU A 53 -12.15 2.63 2.20
C GLU A 53 -13.21 3.41 2.98
N HIS A 54 -13.31 3.13 4.29
CA HIS A 54 -14.31 3.73 5.16
C HIS A 54 -13.86 5.06 5.76
N ARG A 55 -12.59 5.19 6.14
CA ARG A 55 -12.08 6.35 6.89
C ARG A 55 -11.55 7.47 6.02
N LEU A 56 -11.18 7.20 4.76
CA LEU A 56 -10.62 8.20 3.85
C LEU A 56 -11.42 8.27 2.55
N PHE A 57 -11.46 7.19 1.77
CA PHE A 57 -12.03 7.22 0.42
C PHE A 57 -13.52 7.56 0.41
N SER A 58 -14.30 7.05 1.36
CA SER A 58 -15.73 7.38 1.48
C SER A 58 -15.99 8.89 1.60
N TYR A 59 -15.13 9.63 2.33
CA TYR A 59 -15.25 11.07 2.52
C TYR A 59 -14.74 11.85 1.31
N ILE A 60 -13.68 11.39 0.65
CA ILE A 60 -13.22 11.95 -0.63
C ILE A 60 -14.36 11.87 -1.66
N SER A 61 -14.98 10.69 -1.82
CA SER A 61 -16.11 10.52 -2.75
C SER A 61 -17.30 11.41 -2.41
N LYS A 62 -17.59 11.64 -1.13
CA LYS A 62 -18.63 12.60 -0.71
C LYS A 62 -18.26 14.03 -1.10
N ASN A 63 -17.01 14.44 -0.87
CA ASN A 63 -16.54 15.79 -1.21
C ASN A 63 -16.54 16.04 -2.73
N TRP A 64 -16.29 15.00 -3.54
CA TRP A 64 -16.28 15.07 -5.00
C TRP A 64 -17.67 15.11 -5.64
N ARG A 65 -18.73 14.77 -4.89
CA ARG A 65 -20.08 14.60 -5.45
C ARG A 65 -20.52 15.84 -6.22
N GLY A 66 -20.84 15.66 -7.51
CA GLY A 66 -21.34 16.73 -8.38
C GLY A 66 -20.28 17.73 -8.85
N LYS A 67 -18.99 17.45 -8.63
CA LYS A 67 -17.89 18.33 -9.05
C LYS A 67 -17.13 17.71 -10.23
N PRO A 68 -16.99 18.41 -11.36
CA PRO A 68 -16.31 17.87 -12.52
C PRO A 68 -14.78 17.87 -12.32
N LEU A 69 -14.12 16.74 -12.63
CA LEU A 69 -12.68 16.53 -12.46
C LEU A 69 -11.92 16.92 -13.74
N ILE A 70 -11.83 18.23 -13.99
CA ILE A 70 -11.37 18.77 -15.29
C ILE A 70 -9.85 18.97 -15.40
N SER A 71 -9.11 18.92 -14.29
CA SER A 71 -7.65 19.05 -14.28
C SER A 71 -7.04 18.34 -13.06
N TYR A 72 -5.74 18.06 -13.12
CA TYR A 72 -5.01 17.49 -11.97
C TYR A 72 -5.08 18.41 -10.74
N GLU A 73 -4.96 19.72 -10.94
CA GLU A 73 -5.07 20.70 -9.86
C GLU A 73 -6.45 20.63 -9.18
N VAL A 74 -7.53 20.54 -9.96
CA VAL A 74 -8.89 20.38 -9.41
C VAL A 74 -9.00 19.09 -8.61
N VAL A 75 -8.48 17.97 -9.14
CA VAL A 75 -8.48 16.69 -8.43
C VAL A 75 -7.73 16.78 -7.10
N VAL A 76 -6.51 17.31 -7.10
CA VAL A 76 -5.67 17.46 -5.90
C VAL A 76 -6.36 18.33 -4.86
N ASN A 77 -6.86 19.50 -5.26
CA ASN A 77 -7.56 20.43 -4.37
C ASN A 77 -8.83 19.82 -3.78
N LEU A 78 -9.57 19.03 -4.57
CA LEU A 78 -10.76 18.33 -4.09
C LEU A 78 -10.43 17.19 -3.13
N ILE A 79 -9.31 16.48 -3.29
CA ILE A 79 -8.88 15.48 -2.31
C ILE A 79 -8.44 16.19 -1.02
N ALA A 80 -7.53 17.17 -1.14
CA ALA A 80 -6.93 17.87 0.00
C ALA A 80 -7.96 18.64 0.85
N SER A 81 -9.03 19.17 0.24
CA SER A 81 -10.11 19.85 0.97
C SER A 81 -11.03 18.91 1.75
N THR A 82 -10.86 17.60 1.65
CA THR A 82 -11.68 16.61 2.38
C THR A 82 -11.39 16.71 3.87
N ASN A 83 -12.43 17.05 4.64
CA ASN A 83 -12.37 17.13 6.10
C ASN A 83 -13.63 16.51 6.74
N THR A 84 -13.58 16.23 8.03
CA THR A 84 -14.75 15.78 8.81
C THR A 84 -14.81 16.50 10.15
N GLU A 85 -16.01 16.59 10.73
CA GLU A 85 -16.21 17.15 12.09
C GLU A 85 -15.38 16.44 13.16
N LYS A 86 -15.01 15.18 12.93
CA LYS A 86 -14.15 14.37 13.82
C LYS A 86 -12.65 14.58 13.57
N GLY A 87 -12.27 15.56 12.76
CA GLY A 87 -10.88 15.99 12.58
C GLY A 87 -10.08 15.25 11.53
N LEU A 88 -10.71 14.57 10.55
CA LEU A 88 -9.97 14.05 9.39
C LEU A 88 -9.35 15.23 8.62
N GLN A 89 -8.05 15.15 8.38
CA GLN A 89 -7.31 16.06 7.50
C GLN A 89 -6.63 15.24 6.41
N VAL A 90 -6.78 15.67 5.15
CA VAL A 90 -6.22 14.96 4.00
C VAL A 90 -5.16 15.83 3.34
N LYS A 91 -3.96 15.27 3.16
CA LYS A 91 -2.93 15.85 2.31
C LYS A 91 -2.90 15.08 0.99
N CYS A 92 -2.81 15.80 -0.11
CA CYS A 92 -2.73 15.24 -1.45
C CYS A 92 -1.75 16.07 -2.26
N GLU A 93 -0.92 15.40 -3.02
CA GLU A 93 0.04 16.01 -3.93
C GLU A 93 0.00 15.27 -5.27
N LEU A 94 0.37 15.98 -6.33
CA LEU A 94 0.52 15.38 -7.64
C LEU A 94 1.88 14.67 -7.70
N ASP A 95 1.85 13.36 -7.85
CA ASP A 95 3.03 12.58 -8.15
C ASP A 95 3.32 12.60 -9.67
N THR A 96 4.41 13.28 -10.04
CA THR A 96 4.86 13.37 -11.44
C THR A 96 5.95 12.36 -11.78
N ASN A 97 6.27 11.44 -10.86
CA ASN A 97 7.29 10.43 -11.11
C ASN A 97 6.85 9.48 -12.22
N LYS A 98 7.83 9.01 -12.99
CA LYS A 98 7.63 8.01 -14.04
C LYS A 98 8.10 6.66 -13.53
N TYR A 99 7.17 5.74 -13.37
CA TYR A 99 7.44 4.38 -12.94
C TYR A 99 7.61 3.46 -14.14
N GLN A 100 8.74 2.76 -14.20
CA GLN A 100 8.98 1.78 -15.24
C GLN A 100 8.03 0.58 -15.06
N ILE A 101 7.34 0.21 -16.14
CA ILE A 101 6.46 -0.96 -16.17
C ILE A 101 7.21 -2.20 -16.64
N GLY A 102 6.67 -3.38 -16.34
CA GLY A 102 7.22 -4.65 -16.83
C GLY A 102 8.52 -5.08 -16.15
N ILE A 103 8.86 -4.50 -15.00
CA ILE A 103 10.04 -4.90 -14.21
C ILE A 103 9.88 -6.36 -13.79
N ARG A 104 10.87 -7.19 -14.16
CA ARG A 104 10.92 -8.61 -13.80
C ARG A 104 11.96 -8.80 -12.71
N VAL A 105 11.56 -9.49 -11.64
CA VAL A 105 12.48 -9.97 -10.61
C VAL A 105 12.89 -11.40 -10.96
N THR A 106 14.18 -11.58 -11.22
CA THR A 106 14.81 -12.87 -11.52
C THR A 106 14.77 -13.80 -10.30
N ASP A 107 15.00 -15.09 -10.53
CA ASP A 107 15.08 -16.06 -9.42
C ASP A 107 16.22 -15.74 -8.46
N ASN A 108 17.35 -15.26 -8.96
CA ASN A 108 18.51 -14.92 -8.15
C ASN A 108 18.24 -13.71 -7.25
N GLU A 109 17.53 -12.69 -7.76
CA GLU A 109 17.10 -11.55 -6.94
C GLU A 109 16.07 -11.98 -5.91
N PHE A 110 15.08 -12.79 -6.31
CA PHE A 110 14.03 -13.24 -5.40
C PHE A 110 14.57 -14.09 -4.23
N LYS A 111 15.61 -14.89 -4.47
CA LYS A 111 16.28 -15.68 -3.42
C LYS A 111 16.99 -14.83 -2.36
N LYS A 112 17.32 -13.57 -2.66
CA LYS A 112 17.95 -12.64 -1.72
C LYS A 112 16.94 -11.96 -0.78
N ILE A 113 15.65 -12.15 -1.01
CA ILE A 113 14.60 -11.59 -0.16
C ILE A 113 14.53 -12.44 1.11
N ASN A 114 14.77 -11.82 2.26
CA ASN A 114 14.68 -12.43 3.57
C ASN A 114 13.24 -12.35 4.08
N PHE A 115 12.37 -13.20 3.52
CA PHE A 115 10.98 -13.30 3.95
C PHE A 115 10.67 -14.65 4.60
N VAL A 116 9.83 -14.59 5.63
CA VAL A 116 9.32 -15.76 6.36
C VAL A 116 7.81 -15.77 6.24
N LYS A 117 7.25 -16.90 5.80
CA LYS A 117 5.79 -17.08 5.75
C LYS A 117 5.21 -17.07 7.15
N ASP A 118 4.01 -16.51 7.28
CA ASP A 118 3.28 -16.55 8.54
C ASP A 118 2.70 -17.96 8.81
N GLU A 119 2.53 -18.30 10.09
CA GLU A 119 1.84 -19.55 10.47
C GLU A 119 0.35 -19.48 10.11
N PHE A 120 -0.26 -18.30 10.19
CA PHE A 120 -1.63 -18.05 9.81
C PHE A 120 -1.71 -17.52 8.38
N HIS A 121 -2.17 -18.39 7.48
CA HIS A 121 -2.29 -18.13 6.05
C HIS A 121 -0.97 -17.71 5.34
N GLY A 122 0.11 -18.47 5.55
CA GLY A 122 1.41 -18.25 4.92
C GLY A 122 1.43 -18.32 3.38
N GLU A 123 0.35 -18.75 2.73
CA GLU A 123 0.13 -18.63 1.30
C GLU A 123 0.01 -17.18 0.82
N TRP A 124 -0.39 -16.25 1.71
CA TRP A 124 -0.43 -14.83 1.41
C TRP A 124 0.19 -13.93 2.48
N ASN A 125 0.28 -14.34 3.75
CA ASN A 125 0.86 -13.56 4.84
C ASN A 125 2.33 -13.90 5.04
N TYR A 126 3.14 -12.88 5.29
CA TYR A 126 4.57 -13.06 5.50
C TYR A 126 5.16 -11.85 6.22
N LYS A 127 6.35 -12.04 6.78
CA LYS A 127 7.21 -10.94 7.25
C LYS A 127 8.46 -10.84 6.38
N ILE A 128 8.91 -9.62 6.17
CA ILE A 128 10.19 -9.26 5.57
C ILE A 128 11.11 -8.82 6.72
N ILE A 129 12.32 -9.36 6.74
CA ILE A 129 13.33 -9.07 7.76
C ILE A 129 14.46 -8.31 7.07
N PRO A 130 15.00 -7.23 7.67
CA PRO A 130 16.17 -6.56 7.11
C PRO A 130 17.35 -7.52 6.89
N ASN A 131 18.12 -7.30 5.82
CA ASN A 131 19.35 -8.03 5.52
C ASN A 131 20.56 -7.56 6.34
#